data_AF-A0A537DV46-F1
#
_entry.id   AF-A0A537DV46-F1
#
_cell.length_a   1.000
_cell.length_b   1.000
_cell.length_c   1.000
_cell.angle_alpha   90.00
_cell.angle_beta   90.00
_cell.angle_gamma   90.00
#
_symmetry.space_group_name_H-M   'P 1'
#
loop_
_entity.id
_entity.type
_entity.pdbx_description
1 polymer ?
#
loop_
_entity_poly.entity_id
_entity_poly.type
_entity_poly.pdbx_seq_one_letter_code
_entity_poly.pdbx_strand_id
1 'polypeptide(L)'
;MSLSALWRCIFTITLIVLVISTSPIRSHEADGGQLTIANNSVNSAFSSVYYAEQNGGDVTALVEKLNTAVSLIQKATAENATDPNGAIADLSNATTIAQMVSLNSTLVSTSGSMARQLRLYGALGTVVATLGIAALVYLRGDRVYRRLWLYVYRNHVVEKNDE
;
A
#
# COMPACT_ATOMS: atom_id res chain seq x y z
N MET A 1 -20.82 -1.42 -46.93
CA MET A 1 -20.57 -0.43 -45.86
C MET A 1 -21.13 0.90 -46.32
N SER A 2 -22.05 1.50 -45.55
CA SER A 2 -22.73 2.73 -45.96
C SER A 2 -21.76 3.92 -45.92
N LEU A 3 -21.87 4.83 -46.89
CA LEU A 3 -21.08 6.06 -46.99
C LEU A 3 -21.12 6.88 -45.68
N SER A 4 -22.21 6.76 -44.92
CA SER A 4 -22.42 7.36 -43.61
C SER A 4 -21.50 6.81 -42.50
N ALA A 5 -21.07 5.56 -42.61
CA ALA A 5 -20.15 4.94 -41.64
C ALA A 5 -18.71 5.43 -41.85
N LEU A 6 -18.29 5.58 -43.11
CA LEU A 6 -16.97 6.10 -43.46
C LEU A 6 -16.79 7.56 -43.02
N TRP A 7 -17.82 8.39 -43.20
CA TRP A 7 -17.81 9.78 -42.77
C TRP A 7 -17.70 9.92 -41.23
N ARG A 8 -18.36 9.05 -40.48
CA ARG A 8 -18.27 9.00 -39.01
C ARG A 8 -16.89 8.55 -38.52
N CYS A 9 -16.23 7.63 -39.21
CA CYS A 9 -14.85 7.24 -38.90
C CYS A 9 -13.86 8.39 -39.16
N ILE A 10 -14.03 9.14 -40.25
CA ILE A 10 -13.14 10.28 -40.55
C ILE A 10 -13.25 11.36 -39.48
N PHE A 11 -14.48 11.72 -39.05
CA PHE A 11 -14.69 12.72 -38.00
C PHE A 11 -14.18 12.29 -36.62
N THR A 12 -14.25 11.00 -36.29
CA THR A 12 -13.74 10.50 -35.00
C THR A 12 -12.22 10.47 -34.99
N ILE A 13 -11.58 10.09 -36.09
CA ILE A 13 -10.11 10.07 -36.20
C ILE A 13 -9.55 11.51 -36.14
N THR A 14 -10.16 12.48 -36.83
CA THR A 14 -9.72 13.88 -36.77
C THR A 14 -9.91 14.48 -35.38
N LEU A 15 -11.00 14.15 -34.68
CA LEU A 15 -11.23 14.58 -33.30
C LEU A 15 -10.16 14.02 -32.34
N ILE A 16 -9.80 12.74 -32.49
CA ILE A 16 -8.75 12.10 -31.67
C ILE A 16 -7.38 12.75 -31.94
N VAL A 17 -7.04 13.01 -33.20
CA VAL A 17 -5.78 13.70 -33.56
C VAL A 17 -5.75 15.13 -33.01
N LEU A 18 -6.89 15.84 -33.02
CA LEU A 18 -6.99 17.18 -32.46
C LEU A 18 -6.81 17.19 -30.94
N VAL A 19 -7.34 16.19 -30.23
CA VAL A 19 -7.18 16.03 -28.77
C VAL A 19 -5.74 15.67 -28.39
N ILE A 20 -5.02 14.94 -29.24
CA ILE A 20 -3.59 14.65 -29.02
C ILE A 20 -2.72 15.89 -29.30
N SER A 21 -3.12 16.71 -30.28
CA SER A 21 -2.36 17.89 -30.74
C SER A 21 -2.47 19.12 -29.83
N THR A 22 -3.43 19.15 -28.90
CA THR A 22 -3.57 20.24 -27.91
C THR A 22 -2.71 20.05 -26.67
N SER A 23 -1.82 19.04 -26.64
CA SER A 23 -0.75 18.97 -25.65
C SER A 23 0.14 20.21 -25.81
N PRO A 24 0.14 21.18 -24.88
CA PRO A 24 1.01 22.33 -25.01
C PRO A 24 2.46 21.86 -24.87
N ILE A 25 3.23 21.88 -25.96
CA ILE A 25 4.68 21.85 -25.92
C ILE A 25 5.09 23.18 -25.28
N ARG A 26 5.24 23.17 -23.95
CA ARG A 26 5.77 24.32 -23.21
C ARG A 26 7.25 24.42 -23.57
N SER A 27 7.56 25.40 -24.41
CA SER A 27 8.90 25.84 -24.70
C SER A 27 9.58 26.35 -23.43
N HIS A 28 10.87 26.06 -23.39
CA HIS A 28 11.85 26.18 -22.33
C HIS A 28 12.05 27.61 -21.84
N GLU A 29 11.62 27.89 -20.62
CA GLU A 29 12.26 28.84 -19.70
C GLU A 29 12.36 28.15 -18.35
N ALA A 30 13.57 28.07 -17.83
CA ALA A 30 13.85 27.62 -16.47
C ALA A 30 13.56 28.75 -15.49
N ASP A 31 12.31 29.17 -15.40
CA ASP A 31 11.92 30.22 -14.47
C ASP A 31 10.52 29.96 -13.92
N GLY A 32 10.45 29.74 -12.60
CA GLY A 32 9.23 29.49 -11.81
C GLY A 32 8.43 28.19 -12.09
N GLY A 33 8.26 27.80 -13.35
CA GLY A 33 7.37 26.72 -13.78
C GLY A 33 7.86 25.33 -13.38
N GLN A 34 9.13 25.01 -13.62
CA GLN A 34 9.71 23.70 -13.26
C GLN A 34 9.80 23.52 -11.75
N LEU A 35 10.15 24.57 -11.00
CA LEU A 35 10.14 24.52 -9.54
C LEU A 35 8.75 24.23 -9.00
N THR A 36 7.72 24.85 -9.58
CA THR A 36 6.32 24.60 -9.24
C THR A 36 5.92 23.16 -9.56
N ILE A 37 6.32 22.62 -10.71
CA ILE A 37 6.06 21.23 -11.10
C ILE A 37 6.72 20.25 -10.12
N ALA A 38 7.98 20.49 -9.78
CA ALA A 38 8.73 19.65 -8.84
C ALA A 38 8.09 19.67 -7.44
N ASN A 39 7.76 20.86 -6.93
CA ASN A 39 7.06 21.01 -5.64
C ASN A 39 5.70 20.33 -5.63
N ASN A 40 4.89 20.50 -6.67
CA ASN A 40 3.60 19.83 -6.78
C ASN A 40 3.75 18.30 -6.84
N SER A 41 4.77 17.80 -7.54
CA SER A 41 5.05 16.37 -7.64
C SER A 41 5.48 15.80 -6.30
N VAL A 42 6.36 16.49 -5.57
CA VAL A 42 6.79 16.11 -4.22
C VAL A 42 5.59 16.13 -3.25
N ASN A 43 4.75 17.16 -3.29
CA ASN A 43 3.56 17.25 -2.44
C ASN A 43 2.56 16.11 -2.72
N SER A 44 2.33 15.79 -4.01
CA SER A 44 1.52 14.63 -4.40
C SER A 44 2.12 13.32 -3.89
N ALA A 45 3.44 13.16 -3.98
CA ALA A 45 4.14 11.98 -3.49
C ALA A 45 4.07 11.85 -1.95
N PHE A 46 4.16 12.96 -1.20
CA PHE A 46 3.91 12.97 0.24
C PHE A 46 2.51 12.45 0.58
N SER A 47 1.49 12.92 -0.14
CA SER A 47 0.12 12.42 0.05
C SER A 47 0.03 10.92 -0.21
N SER A 48 0.65 10.42 -1.29
CA SER A 48 0.66 8.99 -1.62
C SER A 48 1.37 8.15 -0.55
N VAL A 49 2.51 8.63 -0.04
CA VAL A 49 3.26 7.99 1.05
C VAL A 49 2.42 7.93 2.32
N TYR A 50 1.77 9.03 2.67
CA TYR A 50 0.87 9.09 3.83
C TYR A 50 -0.28 8.07 3.73
N TYR A 51 -0.90 7.94 2.56
CA TYR A 51 -1.92 6.90 2.34
C TYR A 51 -1.35 5.48 2.45
N ALA A 52 -0.12 5.26 1.98
CA ALA A 52 0.54 3.96 2.09
C ALA A 52 0.82 3.57 3.56
N GLU A 53 1.29 4.52 4.36
CA GLU A 53 1.51 4.35 5.80
C GLU A 53 0.20 4.06 6.53
N GLN A 54 -0.87 4.82 6.23
CA GLN A 54 -2.19 4.62 6.85
C GLN A 54 -2.75 3.21 6.56
N ASN A 55 -2.47 2.67 5.38
CA ASN A 55 -2.82 1.30 5.01
C ASN A 55 -1.91 0.24 5.63
N GLY A 56 -0.91 0.63 6.42
CA GLY A 56 0.01 -0.26 7.14
C GLY A 56 1.19 -0.72 6.29
N GLY A 57 1.51 -0.02 5.22
CA GLY A 57 2.69 -0.28 4.39
C GLY A 57 3.96 0.31 4.99
N ASP A 58 5.12 -0.32 4.74
CA ASP A 58 6.42 0.22 5.14
C ASP A 58 6.87 1.31 4.17
N VAL A 59 6.87 2.55 4.66
CA VAL A 59 7.19 3.74 3.88
C VAL A 59 8.64 4.23 4.03
N THR A 60 9.47 3.54 4.81
CA THR A 60 10.82 4.02 5.17
C THR A 60 11.66 4.37 3.95
N ALA A 61 11.75 3.45 2.97
CA ALA A 61 12.49 3.66 1.73
C ALA A 61 11.85 4.70 0.79
N LEU A 62 10.52 4.89 0.88
CA LEU A 62 9.79 5.90 0.10
C LEU A 62 10.08 7.31 0.63
N VAL A 63 10.07 7.47 1.95
CA VAL A 63 10.40 8.73 2.63
C VAL A 63 11.85 9.13 2.37
N GLU A 64 12.79 8.19 2.42
CA GLU A 64 14.20 8.46 2.11
C GLU A 64 14.37 9.02 0.68
N LYS A 65 13.75 8.38 -0.32
CA LYS A 65 13.75 8.88 -1.70
C LYS A 65 13.10 10.24 -1.81
N LEU A 66 12.01 10.48 -1.08
CA LEU A 66 11.31 11.75 -1.10
C LEU A 66 12.15 12.88 -0.49
N ASN A 67 12.91 12.58 0.57
CA ASN A 67 13.88 13.52 1.14
C ASN A 67 14.99 13.86 0.14
N THR A 68 15.46 12.89 -0.65
CA THR A 68 16.41 13.16 -1.75
C THR A 68 15.80 14.11 -2.78
N ALA A 69 14.53 13.93 -3.16
CA ALA A 69 13.85 14.84 -4.09
C ALA A 69 13.74 16.26 -3.52
N VAL A 70 13.40 16.41 -2.23
CA VAL A 70 13.38 17.71 -1.55
C VAL A 70 14.76 18.36 -1.52
N SER A 71 15.81 17.59 -1.24
CA SER A 71 17.19 18.08 -1.25
C SER A 71 17.62 18.57 -2.63
N LEU A 72 17.21 17.89 -3.70
CA LEU A 72 17.49 18.31 -5.08
C LEU A 72 16.77 19.62 -5.42
N ILE A 73 15.52 19.81 -4.97
CA ILE A 73 14.81 21.08 -5.13
C ILE A 73 15.53 22.21 -4.40
N GLN A 74 15.96 21.98 -3.16
CA GLN A 74 16.70 22.98 -2.38
C GLN A 74 18.03 23.35 -3.05
N LYS A 75 18.79 22.35 -3.51
CA LYS A 75 20.03 22.56 -4.27
C LYS A 75 19.78 23.37 -5.55
N ALA A 76 18.77 22.99 -6.32
CA ALA A 76 18.38 23.71 -7.52
C ALA A 76 18.03 25.18 -7.22
N THR A 77 17.27 25.46 -6.16
CA THR A 77 16.94 26.85 -5.79
C THR A 77 18.14 27.67 -5.35
N ALA A 78 19.12 27.05 -4.70
CA ALA A 78 20.34 27.72 -4.26
C ALA A 78 21.30 28.00 -5.42
N GLU A 79 21.41 27.06 -6.36
CA GLU A 79 22.35 27.12 -7.48
C GLU A 79 21.76 27.78 -8.73
N ASN A 80 20.45 28.06 -8.78
CA ASN A 80 19.77 28.60 -9.97
C ASN A 80 20.41 29.87 -10.53
N ALA A 81 20.94 30.74 -9.65
CA ALA A 81 21.57 31.99 -10.05
C ALA A 81 22.98 31.79 -10.65
N THR A 82 23.66 30.69 -10.31
CA THR A 82 25.06 30.41 -10.68
C THR A 82 25.19 29.31 -11.74
N ASP A 83 24.30 28.33 -11.72
CA ASP A 83 24.20 27.22 -12.68
C ASP A 83 22.72 26.88 -12.94
N PRO A 84 22.04 27.63 -13.82
CA PRO A 84 20.64 27.39 -14.14
C PRO A 84 20.42 26.04 -14.83
N ASN A 85 21.39 25.56 -15.62
CA ASN A 85 21.26 24.28 -16.31
C ASN A 85 21.32 23.09 -15.33
N GLY A 86 22.23 23.16 -14.35
CA GLY A 86 22.29 22.21 -13.24
C GLY A 86 21.00 22.23 -12.41
N ALA A 87 20.48 23.41 -12.10
CA ALA A 87 19.22 23.56 -11.36
C ALA A 87 18.02 22.92 -12.08
N ILE A 88 17.89 23.09 -13.40
CA ILE A 88 16.86 22.44 -14.22
C ILE A 88 16.96 20.91 -14.12
N ALA A 89 18.18 20.38 -14.26
CA ALA A 89 18.41 18.95 -14.21
C ALA A 89 18.04 18.38 -12.83
N ASP A 90 18.41 19.08 -11.76
CA ASP A 90 18.07 18.72 -10.38
C ASP A 90 16.56 18.76 -10.13
N LEU A 91 15.83 19.77 -10.64
CA LEU A 91 14.36 19.83 -10.56
C LEU A 91 13.68 18.71 -11.35
N SER A 92 14.21 18.37 -12.53
CA SER A 92 13.71 17.25 -13.32
C SER A 92 13.92 15.92 -12.59
N ASN A 93 15.12 15.70 -12.02
CA ASN A 93 15.43 14.52 -11.22
C ASN A 93 14.52 14.41 -9.99
N ALA A 94 14.31 15.52 -9.27
CA ALA A 94 13.38 15.56 -8.14
C ALA A 94 11.96 15.19 -8.55
N THR A 95 11.48 15.70 -9.69
CA THR A 95 10.17 15.39 -10.25
C THR A 95 10.04 13.89 -10.56
N THR A 96 11.04 13.31 -11.22
CA THR A 96 11.06 11.87 -11.54
C THR A 96 11.07 11.01 -10.28
N ILE A 97 11.88 11.38 -9.28
CA ILE A 97 11.91 10.66 -8.00
C ILE A 97 10.54 10.73 -7.31
N ALA A 98 9.93 11.91 -7.24
CA ALA A 98 8.61 12.08 -6.64
C ALA A 98 7.53 11.26 -7.35
N GLN A 99 7.52 11.23 -8.68
CA GLN A 99 6.61 10.38 -9.46
C GLN A 99 6.82 8.89 -9.16
N MET A 100 8.08 8.46 -9.11
CA MET A 100 8.43 7.08 -8.76
C MET A 100 7.97 6.72 -7.34
N VAL A 101 8.15 7.63 -6.38
CA VAL A 101 7.67 7.46 -5.00
C VAL A 101 6.15 7.34 -4.98
N SER A 102 5.43 8.18 -5.72
CA SER A 102 3.96 8.11 -5.80
C SER A 102 3.47 6.77 -6.36
N LEU A 103 4.09 6.28 -7.44
CA LEU A 103 3.80 4.97 -8.03
C LEU A 103 4.08 3.83 -7.04
N ASN A 104 5.27 3.83 -6.43
CA ASN A 104 5.67 2.78 -5.48
C ASN A 104 4.83 2.81 -4.20
N SER A 105 4.36 3.98 -3.78
CA SER A 105 3.46 4.14 -2.62
C SER A 105 2.16 3.37 -2.82
N THR A 106 1.64 3.29 -4.05
CA THR A 106 0.45 2.48 -4.35
C THR A 106 0.70 0.99 -4.11
N LEU A 107 1.89 0.50 -4.48
CA LEU A 107 2.29 -0.89 -4.26
C LEU A 107 2.49 -1.18 -2.76
N VAL A 108 3.16 -0.29 -2.04
CA VAL A 108 3.38 -0.40 -0.60
C VAL A 108 2.06 -0.34 0.17
N SER A 109 1.15 0.54 -0.23
CA SER A 109 -0.20 0.67 0.33
C SER A 109 -1.02 -0.62 0.19
N THR A 110 -1.03 -1.19 -1.02
CA THR A 110 -1.77 -2.43 -1.29
C THR A 110 -1.18 -3.61 -0.51
N SER A 111 0.15 -3.74 -0.48
CA SER A 111 0.84 -4.74 0.35
C SER A 111 0.52 -4.60 1.84
N GLY A 112 0.56 -3.37 2.36
CA GLY A 112 0.21 -3.05 3.75
C GLY A 112 -1.22 -3.45 4.11
N SER A 113 -2.19 -3.09 3.26
CA SER A 113 -3.59 -3.42 3.48
C SER A 113 -3.85 -4.94 3.50
N MET A 114 -3.20 -5.70 2.62
CA MET A 114 -3.26 -7.17 2.61
C MET A 114 -2.66 -7.76 3.89
N ALA A 115 -1.49 -7.27 4.31
CA ALA A 115 -0.87 -7.71 5.56
C ALA A 115 -1.76 -7.42 6.78
N ARG A 116 -2.43 -6.25 6.80
CA ARG A 116 -3.39 -5.88 7.84
C ARG A 116 -4.61 -6.80 7.85
N GLN A 117 -5.17 -7.13 6.69
CA GLN A 117 -6.27 -8.09 6.58
C GLN A 117 -5.85 -9.48 7.06
N LEU A 118 -4.69 -9.98 6.65
CA LEU A 118 -4.13 -11.26 7.11
C LEU A 118 -4.00 -11.33 8.64
N ARG A 119 -3.57 -10.25 9.29
CA ARG A 119 -3.51 -10.18 10.76
C ARG A 119 -4.91 -10.28 11.40
N LEU A 120 -5.91 -9.61 10.83
CA LEU A 120 -7.29 -9.66 11.33
C LEU A 120 -7.92 -11.05 11.12
N TYR A 121 -7.73 -11.67 9.95
CA TYR A 121 -8.18 -13.03 9.69
C TYR A 121 -7.47 -14.05 10.58
N GLY A 122 -6.17 -13.89 10.82
CA GLY A 122 -5.42 -14.70 11.78
C GLY A 122 -6.00 -14.59 13.20
N ALA A 123 -6.28 -13.37 13.66
CA ALA A 123 -6.89 -13.16 14.98
C ALA A 123 -8.27 -13.84 15.10
N LEU A 124 -9.15 -13.68 14.11
CA LEU A 124 -10.44 -14.37 14.09
C LEU A 124 -10.29 -15.90 14.07
N GLY A 125 -9.33 -16.42 13.31
CA GLY A 125 -9.00 -17.84 13.28
C GLY A 125 -8.65 -18.40 14.66
N THR A 126 -7.86 -17.67 15.45
CA THR A 126 -7.50 -18.10 16.81
C THR A 126 -8.69 -18.14 17.76
N VAL A 127 -9.63 -17.18 17.67
CA VAL A 127 -10.84 -17.16 18.50
C VAL A 127 -11.74 -18.35 18.17
N VAL A 128 -11.97 -18.61 16.89
CA VAL A 128 -12.78 -19.75 16.45
C VAL A 128 -12.14 -21.08 16.85
N ALA A 129 -10.81 -21.21 16.70
CA ALA A 129 -10.09 -22.41 17.13
C ALA A 129 -10.22 -22.63 18.64
N THR A 130 -10.12 -21.58 19.45
CA THR A 130 -10.23 -21.66 20.90
C THR A 130 -11.64 -22.08 21.33
N LEU A 131 -12.68 -21.50 20.73
CA LEU A 131 -14.07 -21.89 20.96
C LEU A 131 -14.35 -23.32 20.50
N GLY A 132 -13.79 -23.73 19.37
CA GLY A 132 -13.90 -25.10 18.86
C GLY A 132 -13.26 -26.13 19.79
N ILE A 133 -12.06 -25.83 20.32
CA ILE A 133 -11.39 -26.66 21.33
C ILE A 133 -12.23 -26.71 22.60
N ALA A 134 -12.73 -25.57 23.09
CA ALA A 134 -13.58 -25.53 24.28
C ALA A 134 -14.87 -26.35 24.12
N ALA A 135 -15.53 -26.26 22.96
CA ALA A 135 -16.72 -27.04 22.63
C ALA A 135 -16.41 -28.54 22.54
N LEU A 136 -15.29 -28.92 21.93
CA LEU A 136 -14.83 -30.32 21.88
C LEU A 136 -14.52 -30.86 23.28
N VAL A 137 -13.87 -30.07 24.12
CA VAL A 137 -13.62 -30.42 25.53
C VAL A 137 -14.92 -30.54 26.29
N TYR A 138 -15.92 -29.70 26.06
CA TYR A 138 -17.22 -29.83 26.73
C TYR A 138 -17.97 -31.10 26.30
N LEU A 139 -18.04 -31.38 25.00
CA LEU A 139 -18.79 -32.53 24.46
C LEU A 139 -18.12 -33.88 24.72
N ARG A 140 -16.78 -33.95 24.65
CA ARG A 140 -16.03 -35.20 24.90
C ARG A 140 -15.47 -35.30 26.32
N GLY A 141 -15.40 -34.19 27.04
CA GLY A 141 -14.86 -34.11 28.39
C GLY A 141 -15.60 -35.02 29.34
N ASP A 142 -16.93 -35.08 29.28
CA ASP A 142 -17.71 -35.98 30.14
C ASP A 142 -17.22 -37.45 30.06
N ARG A 143 -16.90 -37.95 28.85
CA ARG A 143 -16.36 -39.31 28.69
C ARG A 143 -14.94 -39.46 29.24
N VAL A 144 -14.11 -38.43 29.14
CA VAL A 144 -12.72 -38.45 29.61
C VAL A 144 -12.67 -38.28 31.14
N TYR A 145 -13.43 -37.34 31.69
CA TYR A 145 -13.64 -37.16 33.13
C TYR A 145 -14.21 -38.42 33.76
N ARG A 146 -15.20 -39.06 33.14
CA ARG A 146 -15.77 -40.30 33.66
C ARG A 146 -14.77 -41.46 33.65
N ARG A 147 -13.90 -41.56 32.64
CA ARG A 147 -12.81 -42.55 32.61
C ARG A 147 -11.73 -42.26 33.65
N LEU A 148 -11.33 -41.01 33.82
CA LEU A 148 -10.37 -40.60 34.85
C LEU A 148 -10.93 -40.79 36.26
N TRP A 149 -12.19 -40.41 36.48
CA TRP A 149 -12.88 -40.61 37.75
C TRP A 149 -12.96 -42.09 38.10
N LEU A 150 -13.32 -42.95 37.15
CA LEU A 150 -13.29 -44.41 37.36
C LEU A 150 -11.86 -44.93 37.59
N TYR A 151 -10.85 -44.43 36.89
CA TYR A 151 -9.47 -44.87 37.10
C TYR A 151 -8.95 -44.53 38.51
N VAL A 152 -9.26 -43.33 38.99
CA VAL A 152 -8.87 -42.84 40.33
C VAL A 152 -9.66 -43.54 41.44
N TYR A 153 -10.99 -43.61 41.32
CA TYR A 153 -11.85 -44.16 42.37
C TYR A 153 -11.93 -45.70 42.38
N ARG A 154 -11.58 -46.39 41.29
CA ARG A 154 -11.56 -47.87 41.27
C ARG A 154 -10.51 -48.47 42.21
N ASN A 155 -9.46 -47.72 42.57
CA ASN A 155 -8.45 -48.18 43.53
C ASN A 155 -8.83 -47.93 45.01
N HIS A 156 -9.98 -47.31 45.30
CA HIS A 156 -10.37 -46.93 46.67
C HIS A 156 -11.64 -47.63 47.19
N VAL A 157 -12.15 -48.66 46.52
CA VAL A 157 -13.33 -49.45 46.91
C VAL A 157 -12.95 -50.93 46.79
N VAL A 158 -12.88 -51.81 47.79
CA VAL A 158 -13.15 -51.88 49.23
C VAL A 158 -12.25 -53.01 49.74
N GLU A 159 -11.41 -52.79 50.74
CA GLU A 159 -10.93 -53.91 51.57
C GLU A 159 -12.06 -54.23 52.53
N LYS A 160 -12.76 -55.34 52.27
CA LYS A 160 -13.85 -55.79 53.12
C LYS A 160 -13.19 -56.35 54.38
N ASN A 161 -13.23 -55.60 55.47
CA ASN A 161 -12.89 -56.14 56.78
C ASN A 161 -13.98 -57.17 57.12
N ASP A 162 -13.64 -58.44 56.93
CA ASP A 162 -14.41 -59.56 57.46
C ASP A 162 -14.14 -59.61 58.98
N GLU A 163 -15.05 -59.04 59.77
CA GLU A 163 -15.24 -59.35 61.20
C GLU A 163 -16.48 -60.23 61.39
#